data_AF-A0A4V2JU68-F1
#
_entry.id   AF-A0A4V2JU68-F1
#
_cell.length_a   1.000
_cell.length_b   1.000
_cell.length_c   1.000
_cell.angle_alpha   90.00
_cell.angle_beta   90.00
_cell.angle_gamma   90.00
#
_symmetry.space_group_name_H-M   'P 1'
#
loop_
_entity.id
_entity.type
_entity.pdbx_description
1 polymer ?
#
loop_
_entity_poly.entity_id
_entity_poly.type
_entity_poly.pdbx_seq_one_letter_code
_entity_poly.pdbx_strand_id
1 'polypeptide(L)'
;MFFHVFVCLKILHCFTGLNIDPMIEVYFRINLNLVLRQNDEIRNILHGISDEINESEMEKYVSVISYYLDVVKENTNSVHHPLLTHFVCLIFYLVHHKDTDEPIIFDADLLFNIVTFSKLYEFTKCNREMNDIIKTKMISLFKSGMETKENMKEILKSKVIRLNELETDCPLIINNIKSSFDLDNNMDFQIIKNMKVKFKDLQSWVYVEFYLKSGSFESIYSFFIYLKLCFLIEKWQDLNSETIGFSLNDFFLDSTFWDQLRALNLSLTPYIFLKFDRVTYKDFIKFISATWLNKILNESSDFDSIFEFSEEKFFYGTANISRKFPEIFIEFFKVKPYENQINMIYSLLIDISKSEFHQYIPIVFILKIFFFKKVTSNSEILLRVILECIFYMHILSTERNNCNIFSPRKAYEDKLFSL
;
A
#
# COMPACT_ATOMS: atom_id res chain seq x y z
N MET A 1 33.73 7.41 13.99
CA MET A 1 32.41 7.81 14.57
C MET A 1 31.52 8.53 13.57
N PHE A 2 32.00 9.54 12.82
CA PHE A 2 31.21 10.26 11.80
C PHE A 2 30.73 9.38 10.61
N PHE A 3 31.52 8.40 10.16
CA PHE A 3 31.16 7.55 9.03
C PHE A 3 29.92 6.66 9.32
N HIS A 4 29.81 6.14 10.54
CA HIS A 4 28.64 5.35 10.96
C HIS A 4 27.38 6.22 11.09
N VAL A 5 27.51 7.48 11.51
CA VAL A 5 26.36 8.42 11.55
C VAL A 5 25.86 8.74 10.14
N PHE A 6 26.76 8.94 9.17
CA PHE A 6 26.37 9.16 7.77
C PHE A 6 25.74 7.92 7.12
N VAL A 7 26.26 6.72 7.38
CA VAL A 7 25.67 5.47 6.90
C VAL A 7 24.29 5.25 7.53
N CYS A 8 24.14 5.44 8.85
CA CYS A 8 22.85 5.34 9.51
C CYS A 8 21.84 6.40 9.04
N LEU A 9 22.26 7.65 8.81
CA LEU A 9 21.39 8.71 8.28
C LEU A 9 20.98 8.46 6.83
N LYS A 10 21.87 7.94 5.99
CA LYS A 10 21.55 7.58 4.59
C LYS A 10 20.59 6.39 4.53
N ILE A 11 20.82 5.37 5.37
CA ILE A 11 19.91 4.23 5.57
C ILE A 11 18.54 4.72 6.08
N LEU A 12 18.48 5.57 7.11
CA LEU A 12 17.23 6.15 7.60
C LEU A 12 16.51 7.00 6.52
N HIS A 13 17.25 7.81 5.76
CA HIS A 13 16.68 8.66 4.70
C HIS A 13 16.20 7.86 3.48
N CYS A 14 16.80 6.71 3.18
CA CYS A 14 16.30 5.77 2.17
C CYS A 14 14.93 5.22 2.57
N PHE A 15 14.70 4.93 3.85
CA PHE A 15 13.49 4.27 4.32
C PHE A 15 12.35 5.22 4.74
N THR A 16 12.64 6.45 5.19
CA THR A 16 11.58 7.44 5.47
C THR A 16 10.88 7.92 4.20
N GLY A 17 11.57 7.89 3.06
CA GLY A 17 11.01 8.24 1.75
C GLY A 17 10.06 7.20 1.16
N LEU A 18 9.96 6.00 1.75
CA LEU A 18 9.11 4.90 1.26
C LEU A 18 7.73 4.85 1.92
N ASN A 19 7.49 5.65 2.97
CA ASN A 19 6.20 5.64 3.69
C ASN A 19 5.13 6.50 3.01
N ILE A 20 5.57 7.47 2.19
CA ILE A 20 4.72 8.25 1.28
C ILE A 20 4.99 7.69 -0.11
N ASP A 21 3.94 7.44 -0.88
CA ASP A 21 4.12 7.02 -2.26
C ASP A 21 4.80 8.15 -3.05
N PRO A 22 5.91 7.87 -3.77
CA PRO A 22 6.63 8.90 -4.51
C PRO A 22 5.81 9.56 -5.62
N MET A 23 4.76 8.91 -6.12
CA MET A 23 4.01 9.28 -7.32
C MET A 23 2.58 9.78 -7.01
N ILE A 24 2.17 9.81 -5.74
CA ILE A 24 0.86 10.37 -5.33
C ILE A 24 0.87 11.89 -5.50
N GLU A 25 0.03 12.37 -6.40
CA GLU A 25 -0.22 13.79 -6.61
C GLU A 25 -1.69 14.05 -6.98
N VAL A 26 -2.31 15.04 -6.33
CA VAL A 26 -3.77 15.26 -6.34
C VAL A 26 -4.27 15.95 -7.63
N TYR A 27 -3.39 16.23 -8.58
CA TYR A 27 -3.69 17.14 -9.70
C TYR A 27 -4.20 16.46 -10.96
N PHE A 28 -3.81 15.20 -11.21
CA PHE A 28 -4.19 14.45 -12.40
C PHE A 28 -4.63 13.05 -12.01
N ARG A 29 -5.90 12.72 -12.25
CA ARG A 29 -6.49 11.41 -11.93
C ARG A 29 -7.01 10.74 -13.20
N ILE A 30 -7.01 9.41 -13.18
CA ILE A 30 -7.78 8.62 -14.14
C ILE A 30 -9.24 8.69 -13.68
N ASN A 31 -10.10 9.34 -14.44
CA ASN A 31 -11.54 9.23 -14.22
C ASN A 31 -12.09 8.07 -15.05
N LEU A 32 -12.51 7.01 -14.36
CA LEU A 32 -13.22 5.90 -14.97
C LEU A 32 -14.73 6.12 -14.83
N ASN A 33 -15.44 5.98 -15.94
CA ASN A 33 -16.89 5.86 -15.91
C ASN A 33 -17.26 4.42 -15.56
N LEU A 34 -17.15 4.11 -14.27
CA LEU A 34 -17.51 2.81 -13.76
C LEU A 34 -19.03 2.61 -13.91
N VAL A 35 -19.40 1.52 -14.57
CA VAL A 35 -20.79 1.05 -14.60
C VAL A 35 -21.21 0.77 -13.16
N LEU A 36 -22.37 1.28 -12.76
CA LEU A 36 -22.91 1.00 -11.43
C LEU A 36 -23.13 -0.52 -11.29
N ARG A 37 -22.60 -1.10 -10.21
CA ARG A 37 -22.70 -2.52 -9.92
C ARG A 37 -23.41 -2.74 -8.60
N GLN A 38 -24.24 -3.77 -8.56
CA GLN A 38 -24.81 -4.28 -7.31
C GLN A 38 -23.97 -5.46 -6.83
N ASN A 39 -23.60 -5.43 -5.55
CA ASN A 39 -22.88 -6.51 -4.89
C ASN A 39 -23.27 -6.54 -3.41
N ASP A 40 -24.13 -7.50 -3.06
CA ASP A 40 -24.69 -7.64 -1.72
C ASP A 40 -23.63 -8.01 -0.67
N GLU A 41 -22.57 -8.72 -1.07
CA GLU A 41 -21.46 -9.04 -0.17
C GLU A 41 -20.78 -7.75 0.31
N ILE A 42 -20.41 -6.87 -0.63
CA ILE A 42 -19.76 -5.59 -0.30
C ILE A 42 -20.69 -4.72 0.54
N ARG A 43 -21.98 -4.64 0.19
CA ARG A 43 -22.98 -3.88 0.93
C ARG A 43 -23.08 -4.35 2.38
N ASN A 44 -23.18 -5.67 2.59
CA ASN A 44 -23.28 -6.26 3.93
C ASN A 44 -22.01 -6.00 4.75
N ILE A 45 -20.83 -6.05 4.12
CA ILE A 45 -19.56 -5.72 4.79
C ILE A 45 -19.54 -4.25 5.21
N LEU A 46 -19.93 -3.33 4.33
CA LEU A 46 -19.96 -1.90 4.61
C LEU A 46 -20.92 -1.56 5.77
N HIS A 47 -22.10 -2.16 5.80
CA HIS A 47 -23.01 -2.05 6.95
C HIS A 47 -22.41 -2.60 8.24
N GLY A 48 -21.63 -3.69 8.17
CA GLY A 48 -20.89 -4.21 9.32
C GLY A 48 -19.82 -3.25 9.86
N ILE A 49 -19.16 -2.51 8.96
CA ILE A 49 -18.12 -1.53 9.30
C ILE A 49 -18.73 -0.27 9.93
N SER A 50 -19.82 0.24 9.37
CA SER A 50 -20.50 1.46 9.84
C SER A 50 -21.96 1.55 9.39
N ASP A 51 -22.81 2.07 10.27
CA ASP A 51 -24.24 2.28 10.02
C ASP A 51 -24.53 3.64 9.34
N GLU A 52 -23.50 4.46 9.06
CA GLU A 52 -23.65 5.89 8.70
C GLU A 52 -23.68 6.20 7.18
N ILE A 53 -23.48 5.18 6.34
CA ILE A 53 -23.40 5.30 4.87
C ILE A 53 -24.83 5.40 4.31
N ASN A 54 -25.12 6.44 3.53
CA ASN A 54 -26.43 6.56 2.90
C ASN A 54 -26.54 5.74 1.60
N GLU A 55 -27.77 5.48 1.14
CA GLU A 55 -28.01 4.59 -0.01
C GLU A 55 -27.36 5.07 -1.32
N SER A 56 -27.35 6.39 -1.57
CA SER A 56 -26.75 6.95 -2.79
C SER A 56 -25.23 6.85 -2.81
N GLU A 57 -24.60 6.94 -1.64
CA GLU A 57 -23.16 6.71 -1.45
C GLU A 57 -22.86 5.21 -1.55
N MET A 58 -23.70 4.36 -0.96
CA MET A 58 -23.55 2.91 -0.97
C MET A 58 -23.38 2.37 -2.39
N GLU A 59 -24.22 2.79 -3.34
CA GLU A 59 -24.11 2.35 -4.75
C GLU A 59 -22.76 2.75 -5.38
N LYS A 60 -22.24 3.94 -5.07
CA LYS A 60 -20.93 4.38 -5.56
C LYS A 60 -19.80 3.59 -4.92
N TYR A 61 -19.85 3.40 -3.60
CA TYR A 61 -18.90 2.58 -2.85
C TYR A 61 -18.83 1.18 -3.44
N VAL A 62 -19.98 0.51 -3.56
CA VAL A 62 -20.08 -0.84 -4.08
C VAL A 62 -19.49 -0.94 -5.48
N SER A 63 -19.73 0.05 -6.34
CA SER A 63 -19.21 0.06 -7.71
C SER A 63 -17.69 0.20 -7.77
N VAL A 64 -17.09 1.15 -7.04
CA VAL A 64 -15.63 1.34 -7.03
C VAL A 64 -14.93 0.17 -6.34
N ILE A 65 -15.44 -0.27 -5.19
CA ILE A 65 -14.88 -1.42 -4.46
C ILE A 65 -14.95 -2.69 -5.30
N SER A 66 -16.07 -2.93 -6.01
CA SER A 66 -16.18 -4.09 -6.91
C SER A 66 -15.06 -4.09 -7.95
N TYR A 67 -14.78 -2.94 -8.56
CA TYR A 67 -13.68 -2.81 -9.52
C TYR A 67 -12.31 -3.06 -8.85
N TYR A 68 -12.07 -2.48 -7.67
CA TYR A 68 -10.82 -2.72 -6.92
C TYR A 68 -10.65 -4.21 -6.64
N LEU A 69 -11.71 -4.89 -6.24
CA LEU A 69 -11.68 -6.32 -5.93
C LEU A 69 -11.45 -7.18 -7.16
N ASP A 70 -11.99 -6.84 -8.33
CA ASP A 70 -11.69 -7.57 -9.56
C ASP A 70 -10.18 -7.56 -9.83
N VAL A 71 -9.55 -6.38 -9.74
CA VAL A 71 -8.10 -6.24 -9.94
C VAL A 71 -7.33 -6.94 -8.83
N VAL A 72 -7.69 -6.77 -7.55
CA VAL A 72 -7.02 -7.46 -6.43
C VAL A 72 -7.09 -8.98 -6.59
N LYS A 73 -8.26 -9.52 -6.94
CA LYS A 73 -8.49 -10.96 -7.10
C LYS A 73 -7.74 -11.55 -8.29
N GLU A 74 -7.60 -10.78 -9.37
CA GLU A 74 -6.78 -11.18 -10.53
C GLU A 74 -5.29 -11.30 -10.16
N ASN A 75 -4.82 -10.50 -9.20
CA ASN A 75 -3.41 -10.42 -8.84
C ASN A 75 -3.01 -11.35 -7.67
N THR A 76 -3.97 -11.88 -6.90
CA THR A 76 -3.71 -12.58 -5.63
C THR A 76 -4.29 -13.99 -5.57
N ASN A 77 -3.73 -14.83 -4.70
CA ASN A 77 -4.25 -16.18 -4.45
C ASN A 77 -5.64 -16.15 -3.80
N SER A 78 -6.55 -17.01 -4.29
CA SER A 78 -7.94 -17.11 -3.82
C SER A 78 -8.10 -17.40 -2.33
N VAL A 79 -7.10 -18.04 -1.71
CA VAL A 79 -7.08 -18.30 -0.26
C VAL A 79 -7.17 -17.00 0.56
N HIS A 80 -6.66 -15.88 0.03
CA HIS A 80 -6.65 -14.60 0.72
C HIS A 80 -7.85 -13.71 0.40
N HIS A 81 -8.65 -14.04 -0.62
CA HIS A 81 -9.73 -13.19 -1.11
C HIS A 81 -10.77 -12.83 -0.04
N PRO A 82 -11.18 -13.71 0.90
CA PRO A 82 -12.13 -13.33 1.95
C PRO A 82 -11.63 -12.19 2.84
N LEU A 83 -10.37 -12.26 3.28
CA LEU A 83 -9.71 -11.21 4.05
C LEU A 83 -9.56 -9.92 3.23
N LEU A 84 -9.01 -10.04 2.02
CA LEU A 84 -8.76 -8.88 1.16
C LEU A 84 -10.06 -8.16 0.81
N THR A 85 -11.17 -8.89 0.62
CA THR A 85 -12.49 -8.31 0.37
C THR A 85 -12.93 -7.41 1.52
N HIS A 86 -12.85 -7.88 2.77
CA HIS A 86 -13.22 -7.07 3.93
C HIS A 86 -12.26 -5.90 4.15
N PHE A 87 -10.96 -6.14 3.97
CA PHE A 87 -9.95 -5.12 4.20
C PHE A 87 -10.02 -3.99 3.16
N VAL A 88 -10.26 -4.31 1.88
CA VAL A 88 -10.46 -3.28 0.85
C VAL A 88 -11.71 -2.45 1.13
N CYS A 89 -12.81 -3.07 1.58
CA CYS A 89 -14.01 -2.32 2.01
C CYS A 89 -13.68 -1.36 3.16
N LEU A 90 -12.90 -1.81 4.14
CA LEU A 90 -12.44 -0.98 5.27
C LEU A 90 -11.59 0.20 4.81
N ILE A 91 -10.56 -0.04 3.99
CA ILE A 91 -9.69 1.04 3.49
C ILE A 91 -10.50 2.07 2.70
N PHE A 92 -11.35 1.60 1.79
CA PHE A 92 -12.19 2.50 0.98
C PHE A 92 -13.14 3.32 1.85
N TYR A 93 -13.75 2.70 2.87
CA TYR A 93 -14.59 3.41 3.83
C TYR A 93 -13.82 4.49 4.59
N LEU A 94 -12.61 4.20 5.07
CA LEU A 94 -11.79 5.17 5.80
C LEU A 94 -11.35 6.35 4.93
N VAL A 95 -11.00 6.10 3.67
CA VAL A 95 -10.55 7.13 2.71
C VAL A 95 -11.69 8.03 2.24
N HIS A 96 -12.92 7.53 2.15
CA HIS A 96 -14.06 8.29 1.63
C HIS A 96 -15.11 8.67 2.69
N HIS A 97 -14.79 8.53 3.98
CA HIS A 97 -15.75 8.83 5.05
C HIS A 97 -16.29 10.29 4.98
N LYS A 98 -17.49 10.44 5.53
CA LYS A 98 -18.60 11.36 5.21
C LYS A 98 -18.33 12.87 5.25
N ASP A 99 -17.14 13.33 5.67
CA ASP A 99 -16.91 14.76 5.90
C ASP A 99 -16.06 15.44 4.81
N THR A 100 -16.01 14.85 3.61
CA THR A 100 -15.47 15.53 2.42
C THR A 100 -16.59 15.87 1.44
N ASP A 101 -16.61 17.11 0.93
CA ASP A 101 -17.33 17.47 -0.31
C ASP A 101 -16.72 16.78 -1.55
N GLU A 102 -15.74 15.87 -1.36
CA GLU A 102 -15.07 15.18 -2.45
C GLU A 102 -15.95 14.05 -3.01
N PRO A 103 -16.07 13.94 -4.33
CA PRO A 103 -16.86 12.87 -4.93
C PRO A 103 -16.19 11.52 -4.67
N ILE A 104 -16.99 10.49 -4.38
CA ILE A 104 -16.57 9.09 -4.35
C ILE A 104 -16.22 8.70 -5.80
N ILE A 105 -14.93 8.58 -6.07
CA ILE A 105 -14.40 8.28 -7.41
C ILE A 105 -13.30 7.22 -7.33
N PHE A 106 -13.06 6.59 -8.48
CA PHE A 106 -11.92 5.70 -8.69
C PHE A 106 -10.59 6.44 -8.47
N ASP A 107 -9.66 5.79 -7.76
CA ASP A 107 -8.31 6.28 -7.54
C ASP A 107 -7.27 5.21 -7.90
N ALA A 108 -6.57 5.41 -9.02
CA ALA A 108 -5.57 4.49 -9.52
C ALA A 108 -4.35 4.33 -8.58
N ASP A 109 -4.01 5.39 -7.83
CA ASP A 109 -2.90 5.37 -6.86
C ASP A 109 -3.23 4.50 -5.67
N LEU A 110 -4.43 4.71 -5.12
CA LEU A 110 -4.94 3.88 -4.05
C LEU A 110 -5.06 2.42 -4.51
N LEU A 111 -5.54 2.17 -5.74
CA LEU A 111 -5.61 0.83 -6.30
C LEU A 111 -4.23 0.18 -6.40
N PHE A 112 -3.23 0.87 -6.94
CA PHE A 112 -1.86 0.37 -7.04
C PHE A 112 -1.32 -0.04 -5.67
N ASN A 113 -1.49 0.83 -4.67
CA ASN A 113 -1.03 0.57 -3.31
C ASN A 113 -1.79 -0.59 -2.64
N ILE A 114 -3.10 -0.70 -2.86
CA ILE A 114 -3.92 -1.82 -2.37
C ILE A 114 -3.49 -3.15 -3.01
N VAL A 115 -3.28 -3.19 -4.33
CA VAL A 115 -2.84 -4.40 -5.04
C VAL A 115 -1.46 -4.83 -4.54
N THR A 116 -0.54 -3.87 -4.43
CA THR A 116 0.82 -4.14 -3.97
C THR A 116 0.86 -4.56 -2.51
N PHE A 117 0.04 -3.94 -1.64
CA PHE A 117 -0.18 -4.39 -0.26
C PHE A 117 -0.67 -5.84 -0.23
N SER A 118 -1.64 -6.18 -1.07
CA SER A 118 -2.25 -7.51 -1.09
C SER A 118 -1.23 -8.59 -1.47
N LYS A 119 -0.33 -8.27 -2.42
CA LYS A 119 0.81 -9.13 -2.77
C LYS A 119 1.85 -9.21 -1.66
N LEU A 120 2.13 -8.11 -0.97
CA LEU A 120 3.03 -8.13 0.20
C LEU A 120 2.44 -9.03 1.30
N TYR A 121 1.14 -8.93 1.59
CA TYR A 121 0.45 -9.80 2.54
C TYR A 121 0.61 -11.27 2.16
N GLU A 122 0.30 -11.64 0.92
CA GLU A 122 0.49 -13.00 0.38
C GLU A 122 1.95 -13.45 0.50
N PHE A 123 2.90 -12.60 0.13
CA PHE A 123 4.34 -12.90 0.23
C PHE A 123 4.73 -13.20 1.68
N THR A 124 4.22 -12.44 2.66
CA THR A 124 4.51 -12.69 4.08
C THR A 124 3.96 -14.01 4.60
N LYS A 125 2.96 -14.61 3.93
CA LYS A 125 2.38 -15.90 4.28
C LYS A 125 3.09 -17.06 3.57
N CYS A 126 3.49 -16.86 2.32
CA CYS A 126 4.06 -17.91 1.47
C CYS A 126 5.59 -18.02 1.54
N ASN A 127 6.29 -16.91 1.78
CA ASN A 127 7.75 -16.91 1.90
C ASN A 127 8.17 -17.15 3.35
N ARG A 128 8.84 -18.28 3.61
CA ARG A 128 9.25 -18.69 4.96
C ARG A 128 10.13 -17.66 5.68
N GLU A 129 11.11 -17.09 4.99
CA GLU A 129 12.03 -16.13 5.60
C GLU A 129 11.30 -14.85 6.01
N MET A 130 10.50 -14.28 5.10
CA MET A 130 9.70 -13.11 5.39
C MET A 130 8.67 -13.38 6.49
N ASN A 131 8.04 -14.55 6.47
CA ASN A 131 7.11 -15.00 7.50
C ASN A 131 7.77 -15.02 8.88
N ASP A 132 8.97 -15.60 8.99
CA ASP A 132 9.73 -15.66 10.25
C ASP A 132 10.15 -14.27 10.76
N ILE A 133 10.54 -13.36 9.85
CA ILE A 133 10.87 -11.95 10.17
C ILE A 133 9.65 -11.25 10.77
N ILE A 134 8.49 -11.33 10.11
CA ILE A 134 7.27 -10.66 10.57
C ILE A 134 6.75 -11.30 11.86
N LYS A 135 6.75 -12.63 11.99
CA LYS A 135 6.40 -13.34 13.23
C LYS A 135 7.22 -12.82 14.41
N THR A 136 8.53 -12.74 14.25
CA THR A 136 9.46 -12.23 15.28
C THR A 136 9.14 -10.79 15.67
N LYS A 137 8.94 -9.92 14.67
CA LYS A 137 8.58 -8.52 14.91
C LYS A 137 7.24 -8.39 15.63
N MET A 138 6.24 -9.18 15.25
CA MET A 138 4.91 -9.13 15.85
C MET A 138 4.95 -9.50 17.33
N ILE A 139 5.69 -10.55 17.69
CA ILE A 139 5.87 -10.95 19.10
C ILE A 139 6.56 -9.85 19.90
N SER A 140 7.60 -9.24 19.33
CA SER A 140 8.29 -8.10 19.97
C SER A 140 7.34 -6.93 20.19
N LEU A 141 6.55 -6.55 19.17
CA LEU A 141 5.57 -5.48 19.27
C LEU A 141 4.49 -5.79 20.31
N PHE A 142 4.01 -7.03 20.34
CA PHE A 142 3.03 -7.48 21.34
C PHE A 142 3.58 -7.36 22.76
N LYS A 143 4.78 -7.88 23.04
CA LYS A 143 5.42 -7.78 24.36
C LYS A 143 5.56 -6.32 24.80
N SER A 144 6.08 -5.45 23.93
CA SER A 144 6.21 -4.02 24.24
C SER A 144 4.86 -3.32 24.42
N GLY A 145 3.85 -3.65 23.62
CA GLY A 145 2.50 -3.09 23.78
C GLY A 145 1.89 -3.45 25.13
N MET A 146 2.07 -4.69 25.58
CA MET A 146 1.60 -5.17 26.88
C MET A 146 2.27 -4.44 28.05
N GLU A 147 3.55 -4.08 27.96
CA GLU A 147 4.25 -3.28 28.98
C GLU A 147 3.65 -1.88 29.18
N THR A 148 3.08 -1.32 28.12
CA THR A 148 2.60 0.07 28.13
C THR A 148 1.16 0.22 28.64
N LYS A 149 0.35 -0.83 28.54
CA LYS A 149 -1.07 -0.82 28.91
C LYS A 149 -1.25 -0.80 30.45
N GLU A 150 -1.96 0.19 30.98
CA GLU A 150 -2.04 0.45 32.43
C GLU A 150 -2.51 -0.75 33.25
N ASN A 151 -3.60 -1.40 32.86
CA ASN A 151 -4.12 -2.59 33.55
C ASN A 151 -3.11 -3.76 33.52
N MET A 152 -2.30 -3.84 32.47
CA MET A 152 -1.22 -4.83 32.36
C MET A 152 -0.05 -4.49 33.27
N LYS A 153 0.32 -3.21 33.40
CA LYS A 153 1.38 -2.80 34.34
C LYS A 153 1.06 -3.27 35.75
N GLU A 154 -0.21 -3.28 36.16
CA GLU A 154 -0.62 -3.81 37.47
C GLU A 154 -0.51 -5.35 37.55
N ILE A 155 -0.97 -6.08 36.53
CA ILE A 155 -0.83 -7.54 36.46
C ILE A 155 0.65 -7.96 36.47
N LEU A 156 1.50 -7.25 35.72
CA LEU A 156 2.95 -7.46 35.66
C LEU A 156 3.63 -7.12 36.99
N LYS A 157 3.21 -6.02 37.66
CA LYS A 157 3.68 -5.66 39.01
C LYS A 157 3.30 -6.71 40.06
N SER A 158 2.17 -7.40 39.88
CA SER A 158 1.73 -8.50 40.76
C SER A 158 2.55 -9.79 40.62
N LYS A 159 3.51 -9.86 39.68
CA LYS A 159 4.38 -11.02 39.37
C LYS A 159 3.65 -12.30 38.93
N VAL A 160 2.37 -12.23 38.57
CA VAL A 160 1.59 -13.40 38.09
C VAL A 160 2.04 -13.85 36.69
N ILE A 161 2.48 -12.91 35.84
CA ILE A 161 3.05 -13.19 34.52
C ILE A 161 4.32 -12.35 34.35
N ARG A 162 5.44 -12.99 34.00
CA ARG A 162 6.69 -12.29 33.66
C ARG A 162 6.80 -12.17 32.15
N LEU A 163 6.79 -10.95 31.60
CA LEU A 163 6.86 -10.71 30.14
C LEU A 163 8.07 -11.35 29.46
N ASN A 164 9.22 -11.36 30.12
CA ASN A 164 10.43 -12.02 29.61
C ASN A 164 10.30 -13.55 29.61
N GLU A 165 9.40 -14.09 30.43
CA GLU A 165 9.06 -15.51 30.54
C GLU A 165 7.67 -15.81 29.96
N LEU A 166 7.07 -14.90 29.18
CA LEU A 166 5.70 -15.04 28.64
C LEU A 166 5.53 -16.32 27.81
N GLU A 167 6.60 -16.75 27.15
CA GLU A 167 6.66 -18.01 26.41
C GLU A 167 6.51 -19.24 27.32
N THR A 168 6.96 -19.14 28.57
CA THR A 168 6.84 -20.18 29.59
C THR A 168 5.53 -20.06 30.37
N ASP A 169 5.16 -18.83 30.75
CA ASP A 169 4.01 -18.56 31.62
C ASP A 169 2.68 -18.68 30.86
N CYS A 170 2.64 -18.31 29.58
CA CYS A 170 1.45 -18.33 28.73
C CYS A 170 1.80 -18.80 27.30
N PRO A 171 2.24 -20.06 27.12
CA PRO A 171 2.72 -20.57 25.84
C PRO A 171 1.68 -20.48 24.72
N LEU A 172 0.38 -20.62 25.05
CA LEU A 172 -0.71 -20.55 24.08
C LEU A 172 -0.81 -19.17 23.43
N ILE A 173 -0.56 -18.07 24.16
CA ILE A 173 -0.59 -16.72 23.58
C ILE A 173 0.43 -16.62 22.45
N ILE A 174 1.68 -17.02 22.71
CA ILE A 174 2.75 -16.92 21.72
C ILE A 174 2.50 -17.88 20.55
N ASN A 175 2.02 -19.09 20.81
CA ASN A 175 1.69 -20.05 19.77
C ASN A 175 0.53 -19.56 18.88
N ASN A 176 -0.49 -18.93 19.46
CA ASN A 176 -1.61 -18.34 18.71
C ASN A 176 -1.15 -17.13 17.89
N ILE A 177 -0.27 -16.28 18.43
CA ILE A 177 0.33 -15.18 17.65
C ILE A 177 1.16 -15.74 16.49
N LYS A 178 2.02 -16.75 16.74
CA LYS A 178 2.85 -17.36 15.68
C LYS A 178 1.98 -18.00 14.60
N SER A 179 1.04 -18.85 14.99
CA SER A 179 0.17 -19.56 14.04
C SER A 179 -0.74 -18.63 13.25
N SER A 180 -1.03 -17.42 13.75
CA SER A 180 -1.78 -16.40 13.00
C SER A 180 -1.09 -15.96 11.70
N PHE A 181 0.19 -16.27 11.52
CA PHE A 181 0.95 -16.00 10.29
C PHE A 181 1.06 -17.22 9.37
N ASP A 182 0.49 -18.36 9.74
CA ASP A 182 0.45 -19.52 8.86
C ASP A 182 -0.58 -19.30 7.75
N LEU A 183 -0.37 -19.95 6.60
CA LEU A 183 -1.16 -19.75 5.39
C LEU A 183 -2.65 -20.06 5.59
N ASP A 184 -2.96 -21.16 6.29
CA ASP A 184 -4.32 -21.66 6.50
C ASP A 184 -5.01 -21.04 7.73
N ASN A 185 -4.33 -20.13 8.44
CA ASN A 185 -4.87 -19.55 9.66
C ASN A 185 -5.87 -18.42 9.36
N ASN A 186 -7.06 -18.53 9.91
CA ASN A 186 -8.18 -17.61 9.64
C ASN A 186 -8.24 -16.40 10.58
N MET A 187 -7.29 -16.23 11.51
CA MET A 187 -7.35 -15.18 12.53
C MET A 187 -7.40 -13.78 11.92
N ASP A 188 -6.58 -13.50 10.90
CA ASP A 188 -6.55 -12.19 10.25
C ASP A 188 -7.93 -11.82 9.69
N PHE A 189 -8.59 -12.77 9.01
CA PHE A 189 -9.94 -12.57 8.48
C PHE A 189 -10.96 -12.33 9.59
N GLN A 190 -10.91 -13.13 10.67
CA GLN A 190 -11.83 -12.94 11.79
C GLN A 190 -11.65 -11.59 12.49
N ILE A 191 -10.42 -11.08 12.59
CA ILE A 191 -10.15 -9.74 13.14
C ILE A 191 -10.80 -8.66 12.28
N ILE A 192 -10.53 -8.66 10.98
CA ILE A 192 -11.05 -7.62 10.07
C ILE A 192 -12.57 -7.74 9.89
N LYS A 193 -13.12 -8.96 9.77
CA LYS A 193 -14.56 -9.20 9.62
C LYS A 193 -15.38 -8.66 10.79
N ASN A 194 -14.86 -8.78 12.02
CA ASN A 194 -15.58 -8.36 13.23
C ASN A 194 -15.23 -6.94 13.67
N MET A 195 -14.61 -6.14 12.79
CA MET A 195 -14.20 -4.76 13.08
C MET A 195 -15.33 -3.78 12.80
N LYS A 196 -15.62 -2.91 13.78
CA LYS A 196 -16.50 -1.75 13.61
C LYS A 196 -15.70 -0.48 13.88
N VAL A 197 -15.75 0.48 12.97
CA VAL A 197 -14.95 1.72 13.08
C VAL A 197 -15.76 2.79 13.81
N LYS A 198 -15.14 3.43 14.79
CA LYS A 198 -15.71 4.58 15.50
C LYS A 198 -14.73 5.74 15.51
N PHE A 199 -15.11 6.85 14.90
CA PHE A 199 -14.32 8.08 14.94
C PHE A 199 -14.63 8.84 16.23
N LYS A 200 -13.60 9.21 17.01
CA LYS A 200 -13.82 10.07 18.19
C LYS A 200 -13.95 11.54 17.81
N ASP A 201 -13.24 11.96 16.77
CA ASP A 201 -13.19 13.34 16.32
C ASP A 201 -12.78 13.40 14.84
N LEU A 202 -13.08 14.55 14.21
CA LEU A 202 -12.82 14.78 12.79
C LEU A 202 -11.31 14.77 12.46
N GLN A 203 -10.48 15.29 13.36
CA GLN A 203 -9.04 15.43 13.12
C GLN A 203 -8.36 14.06 13.05
N SER A 204 -8.75 13.13 13.92
CA SER A 204 -8.27 11.75 13.92
C SER A 204 -8.63 11.03 12.61
N TRP A 205 -9.82 11.29 12.05
CA TRP A 205 -10.18 10.80 10.73
C TRP A 205 -9.28 11.38 9.64
N VAL A 206 -9.12 12.72 9.55
CA VAL A 206 -8.29 13.38 8.52
C VAL A 206 -6.87 12.80 8.48
N TYR A 207 -6.30 12.46 9.64
CA TYR A 207 -4.98 11.84 9.69
C TYR A 207 -4.95 10.43 9.11
N VAL A 208 -5.94 9.59 9.42
CA VAL A 208 -6.05 8.23 8.86
C VAL A 208 -6.36 8.28 7.36
N GLU A 209 -7.27 9.17 6.94
CA GLU A 209 -7.59 9.40 5.53
C GLU A 209 -6.33 9.77 4.76
N PHE A 210 -5.61 10.81 5.20
CA PHE A 210 -4.38 11.26 4.56
C PHE A 210 -3.32 10.15 4.52
N TYR A 211 -3.17 9.40 5.61
CA TYR A 211 -2.20 8.31 5.70
C TYR A 211 -2.48 7.17 4.73
N LEU A 212 -3.75 6.80 4.53
CA LEU A 212 -4.12 5.72 3.60
C LEU A 212 -4.17 6.20 2.15
N LYS A 213 -4.68 7.42 1.92
CA LYS A 213 -4.82 8.03 0.60
C LYS A 213 -3.49 8.47 0.00
N SER A 214 -2.52 8.85 0.84
CA SER A 214 -1.18 9.31 0.42
C SER A 214 -0.04 8.36 0.81
N GLY A 215 -0.37 7.27 1.48
CA GLY A 215 0.60 6.28 1.93
C GLY A 215 0.97 5.31 0.82
N SER A 216 2.19 4.82 0.88
CA SER A 216 2.61 3.67 0.09
C SER A 216 1.92 2.37 0.55
N PHE A 217 2.09 1.30 -0.22
CA PHE A 217 1.64 -0.03 0.17
C PHE A 217 2.22 -0.51 1.51
N GLU A 218 3.42 -0.04 1.92
CA GLU A 218 3.96 -0.34 3.24
C GLU A 218 3.21 0.38 4.36
N SER A 219 2.74 1.60 4.11
CA SER A 219 1.88 2.30 5.07
C SER A 219 0.55 1.56 5.24
N ILE A 220 -0.06 1.07 4.15
CA ILE A 220 -1.25 0.20 4.24
C ILE A 220 -0.94 -1.10 5.00
N TYR A 221 0.23 -1.70 4.77
CA TYR A 221 0.65 -2.89 5.50
C TYR A 221 0.87 -2.62 6.99
N SER A 222 1.51 -1.52 7.35
CA SER A 222 1.67 -1.07 8.74
C SER A 222 0.32 -0.83 9.41
N PHE A 223 -0.65 -0.24 8.70
CA PHE A 223 -2.02 -0.10 9.18
C PHE A 223 -2.65 -1.47 9.49
N PHE A 224 -2.57 -2.43 8.57
CA PHE A 224 -3.05 -3.80 8.80
C PHE A 224 -2.39 -4.46 10.03
N ILE A 225 -1.06 -4.39 10.14
CA ILE A 225 -0.32 -4.96 11.27
C ILE A 225 -0.71 -4.29 12.58
N TYR A 226 -0.93 -2.97 12.57
CA TYR A 226 -1.36 -2.24 13.75
C TYR A 226 -2.76 -2.65 14.21
N LEU A 227 -3.73 -2.79 13.29
CA LEU A 227 -5.07 -3.30 13.62
C LEU A 227 -5.00 -4.70 14.26
N LYS A 228 -4.19 -5.59 13.68
CA LYS A 228 -3.94 -6.92 14.25
C LYS A 228 -3.32 -6.81 15.65
N LEU A 229 -2.34 -5.94 15.85
CA LEU A 229 -1.66 -5.75 17.14
C LEU A 229 -2.60 -5.24 18.22
N CYS A 230 -3.43 -4.25 17.91
CA CYS A 230 -4.47 -3.74 18.80
C CYS A 230 -5.40 -4.86 19.27
N PHE A 231 -5.91 -5.67 18.33
CA PHE A 231 -6.75 -6.82 18.66
C PHE A 231 -6.04 -7.80 19.61
N LEU A 232 -4.79 -8.18 19.29
CA LEU A 232 -4.05 -9.15 20.11
C LEU A 232 -3.84 -8.62 21.55
N ILE A 233 -3.50 -7.34 21.71
CA ILE A 233 -3.28 -6.70 23.02
C ILE A 233 -4.60 -6.53 23.78
N GLU A 234 -5.70 -6.26 23.10
CA GLU A 234 -7.02 -6.13 23.71
C GLU A 234 -7.58 -7.46 24.17
N LYS A 235 -7.43 -8.49 23.34
CA LYS A 235 -7.98 -9.85 23.54
C LYS A 235 -6.93 -10.84 24.04
N TRP A 236 -5.87 -10.36 24.68
CA TRP A 236 -4.73 -11.20 25.09
C TRP A 236 -5.13 -12.38 25.99
N GLN A 237 -6.20 -12.24 26.78
CA GLN A 237 -6.72 -13.32 27.63
C GLN A 237 -7.33 -14.44 26.80
N ASP A 238 -8.08 -14.09 25.75
CA ASP A 238 -8.68 -15.04 24.82
C ASP A 238 -7.60 -15.78 24.01
N LEU A 239 -6.44 -15.16 23.79
CA LEU A 239 -5.28 -15.82 23.18
C LEU A 239 -4.67 -16.91 24.05
N ASN A 240 -4.97 -16.96 25.35
CA ASN A 240 -4.49 -18.01 26.26
C ASN A 240 -5.46 -19.21 26.32
N SER A 241 -6.36 -19.33 25.33
CA SER A 241 -7.32 -20.42 25.16
C SER A 241 -7.01 -21.21 23.90
N GLU A 242 -7.43 -22.49 23.88
CA GLU A 242 -7.42 -23.32 22.66
C GLU A 242 -8.43 -22.81 21.63
N THR A 243 -9.50 -22.15 22.09
CA THR A 243 -10.53 -21.56 21.23
C THR A 243 -10.58 -20.06 21.47
N ILE A 244 -10.34 -19.28 20.41
CA ILE A 244 -10.32 -17.81 20.46
C ILE A 244 -11.70 -17.29 20.09
N GLY A 245 -12.31 -16.52 20.99
CA GLY A 245 -13.56 -15.83 20.74
C GLY A 245 -13.34 -14.59 19.87
N PHE A 246 -14.06 -14.48 18.76
CA PHE A 246 -14.05 -13.29 17.90
C PHE A 246 -15.38 -12.54 18.06
N SER A 247 -15.49 -11.76 19.14
CA SER A 247 -16.59 -10.82 19.30
C SER A 247 -16.43 -9.62 18.38
N LEU A 248 -17.52 -8.90 18.12
CA LEU A 248 -17.49 -7.60 17.47
C LEU A 248 -16.58 -6.64 18.27
N ASN A 249 -15.64 -5.97 17.60
CA ASN A 249 -14.64 -5.11 18.23
C ASN A 249 -14.73 -3.71 17.65
N ASP A 250 -15.05 -2.76 18.53
CA ASP A 250 -15.04 -1.35 18.20
C ASP A 250 -13.59 -0.83 18.17
N PHE A 251 -13.16 -0.36 17.00
CA PHE A 251 -11.88 0.30 16.82
C PHE A 251 -12.09 1.81 16.86
N PHE A 252 -11.62 2.43 17.95
CA PHE A 252 -11.70 3.87 18.13
C PHE A 252 -10.51 4.54 17.45
N LEU A 253 -10.79 5.34 16.43
CA LEU A 253 -9.81 6.17 15.75
C LEU A 253 -9.73 7.51 16.50
N ASP A 254 -8.70 7.64 17.33
CA ASP A 254 -8.39 8.83 18.10
C ASP A 254 -6.91 9.26 17.94
N SER A 255 -6.53 10.36 18.60
CA SER A 255 -5.15 10.87 18.51
C SER A 255 -4.11 9.86 19.00
N THR A 256 -4.46 8.99 19.97
CA THR A 256 -3.57 7.97 20.50
C THR A 256 -3.37 6.85 19.48
N PHE A 257 -4.44 6.43 18.82
CA PHE A 257 -4.38 5.47 17.70
C PHE A 257 -3.40 5.96 16.63
N TRP A 258 -3.53 7.24 16.24
CA TRP A 258 -2.69 7.82 15.21
C TRP A 258 -1.20 7.89 15.59
N ASP A 259 -0.90 8.37 16.80
CA ASP A 259 0.49 8.48 17.27
C ASP A 259 1.16 7.09 17.33
N GLN A 260 0.41 6.08 17.77
CA GLN A 260 0.89 4.69 17.82
C GLN A 260 1.07 4.07 16.44
N LEU A 261 0.13 4.29 15.51
CA LEU A 261 0.25 3.84 14.12
C LEU A 261 1.50 4.43 13.46
N ARG A 262 1.72 5.73 13.63
CA ARG A 262 2.89 6.42 13.09
C ARG A 262 4.19 5.86 13.68
N ALA A 263 4.23 5.67 15.00
CA ALA A 263 5.39 5.08 15.68
C ALA A 263 5.65 3.64 15.21
N LEU A 264 4.59 2.84 15.00
CA LEU A 264 4.71 1.50 14.45
C LEU A 264 5.27 1.52 13.03
N ASN A 265 4.76 2.38 12.15
CA ASN A 265 5.24 2.46 10.76
C ASN A 265 6.73 2.82 10.71
N LEU A 266 7.16 3.80 11.51
CA LEU A 266 8.57 4.19 11.63
C LEU A 266 9.46 3.08 12.21
N SER A 267 8.89 2.09 12.90
CA SER A 267 9.60 0.94 13.45
C SER A 267 9.56 -0.30 12.55
N LEU A 268 8.44 -0.54 11.87
CA LEU A 268 8.18 -1.74 11.09
C LEU A 268 8.90 -1.70 9.74
N THR A 269 8.73 -0.60 9.00
CA THR A 269 9.29 -0.44 7.65
C THR A 269 10.81 -0.61 7.67
N PRO A 270 11.59 0.13 8.50
CA PRO A 270 13.03 -0.08 8.55
C PRO A 270 13.43 -1.47 9.03
N TYR A 271 12.66 -2.08 9.94
CA TYR A 271 12.97 -3.42 10.44
C TYR A 271 12.89 -4.49 9.35
N ILE A 272 11.87 -4.42 8.49
CA ILE A 272 11.70 -5.35 7.37
C ILE A 272 12.82 -5.14 6.35
N PHE A 273 13.04 -3.90 5.90
CA PHE A 273 13.99 -3.66 4.82
C PHE A 273 15.45 -3.82 5.24
N LEU A 274 15.81 -3.60 6.51
CA LEU A 274 17.14 -3.95 7.02
C LEU A 274 17.44 -5.45 6.98
N LYS A 275 16.42 -6.30 6.82
CA LYS A 275 16.56 -7.74 6.67
C LYS A 275 16.61 -8.19 5.21
N PHE A 276 16.31 -7.30 4.27
CA PHE A 276 16.40 -7.63 2.86
C PHE A 276 17.81 -7.32 2.39
N ASP A 277 18.53 -8.34 1.95
CA ASP A 277 19.65 -8.12 1.06
C ASP A 277 19.12 -7.80 -0.37
N ARG A 278 20.05 -7.48 -1.27
CA ARG A 278 19.71 -7.15 -2.66
C ARG A 278 18.93 -8.27 -3.36
N VAL A 279 19.24 -9.53 -3.06
CA VAL A 279 18.60 -10.70 -3.69
C VAL A 279 17.18 -10.85 -3.18
N THR A 280 16.97 -10.83 -1.86
CA THR A 280 15.65 -10.92 -1.24
C THR A 280 14.76 -9.75 -1.66
N TYR A 281 15.31 -8.53 -1.74
CA TYR A 281 14.56 -7.38 -2.24
C TYR A 281 14.15 -7.55 -3.70
N LYS A 282 15.06 -8.00 -4.58
CA LYS A 282 14.77 -8.28 -5.99
C LYS A 282 13.64 -9.31 -6.11
N ASP A 283 13.72 -10.41 -5.38
CA ASP A 283 12.71 -11.49 -5.41
C ASP A 283 11.36 -11.01 -4.90
N PHE A 284 11.35 -10.21 -3.83
CA PHE A 284 10.14 -9.58 -3.31
C PHE A 284 9.48 -8.67 -4.35
N ILE A 285 10.23 -7.72 -4.93
CA ILE A 285 9.68 -6.77 -5.90
C ILE A 285 9.21 -7.49 -7.18
N LYS A 286 9.95 -8.52 -7.61
CA LYS A 286 9.53 -9.39 -8.72
C LYS A 286 8.22 -10.09 -8.42
N PHE A 287 8.06 -10.63 -7.21
CA PHE A 287 6.84 -11.32 -6.79
C PHE A 287 5.62 -10.40 -6.77
N ILE A 288 5.74 -9.21 -6.18
CA ILE A 288 4.61 -8.29 -6.07
C ILE A 288 4.16 -7.77 -7.43
N SER A 289 5.08 -7.59 -8.39
CA SER A 289 4.76 -6.98 -9.68
C SER A 289 4.42 -7.97 -10.81
N ALA A 290 4.65 -9.27 -10.58
CA ALA A 290 4.65 -10.29 -11.63
C ALA A 290 3.42 -10.26 -12.54
N THR A 291 2.22 -10.18 -11.97
CA THR A 291 0.97 -10.38 -12.74
C THR A 291 0.74 -9.30 -13.78
N TRP A 292 0.79 -8.01 -13.41
CA TRP A 292 0.62 -6.93 -14.38
C TRP A 292 1.86 -6.73 -15.24
N LEU A 293 3.05 -6.94 -14.68
CA LEU A 293 4.29 -6.82 -15.42
C LEU A 293 4.34 -7.79 -16.62
N ASN A 294 4.01 -9.07 -16.40
CA ASN A 294 4.01 -10.10 -17.44
C ASN A 294 3.00 -9.83 -18.56
N LYS A 295 1.93 -9.08 -18.30
CA LYS A 295 0.96 -8.67 -19.34
C LYS A 295 1.56 -7.63 -20.29
N ILE A 296 2.37 -6.71 -19.76
CA ILE A 296 2.89 -5.55 -20.48
C ILE A 296 4.23 -5.83 -21.19
N LEU A 297 5.10 -6.62 -20.57
CA LEU A 297 6.45 -6.88 -21.10
C LEU A 297 6.42 -7.59 -22.45
N ASN A 298 7.34 -7.22 -23.34
CA ASN A 298 7.60 -7.96 -24.57
C ASN A 298 8.43 -9.23 -24.32
N GLU A 299 8.48 -10.13 -25.31
CA GLU A 299 9.16 -11.43 -25.19
C GLU A 299 10.67 -11.33 -24.94
N SER A 300 11.28 -10.20 -25.31
CA SER A 300 12.72 -9.95 -25.14
C SER A 300 13.09 -9.28 -23.82
N SER A 301 12.12 -8.97 -22.96
CA SER A 301 12.34 -8.23 -21.72
C SER A 301 11.83 -8.98 -20.52
N ASP A 302 12.55 -8.83 -19.41
CA ASP A 302 12.19 -9.43 -18.13
C ASP A 302 12.34 -8.44 -16.98
N PHE A 303 11.96 -8.88 -15.78
CA PHE A 303 12.11 -8.09 -14.56
C PHE A 303 13.57 -7.70 -14.29
N ASP A 304 14.51 -8.58 -14.61
CA ASP A 304 15.93 -8.39 -14.32
C ASP A 304 16.49 -7.19 -15.10
N SER A 305 16.06 -7.02 -16.34
CA SER A 305 16.38 -5.86 -17.18
C SER A 305 15.92 -4.53 -16.57
N ILE A 306 14.73 -4.51 -15.96
CA ILE A 306 14.18 -3.34 -15.27
C ILE A 306 14.95 -3.06 -13.99
N PHE A 307 15.24 -4.11 -13.21
CA PHE A 307 15.96 -4.00 -11.95
C PHE A 307 17.37 -3.43 -12.17
N GLU A 308 18.13 -3.98 -13.12
CA GLU A 308 19.46 -3.48 -13.51
C GLU A 308 19.42 -2.02 -13.98
N PHE A 309 18.38 -1.65 -14.74
CA PHE A 309 18.22 -0.27 -15.17
C PHE A 309 18.11 0.67 -13.96
N SER A 310 17.27 0.29 -12.99
CA SER A 310 16.99 1.10 -11.81
C SER A 310 18.19 1.27 -10.88
N GLU A 311 19.11 0.29 -10.83
CA GLU A 311 20.27 0.34 -9.92
C GLU A 311 21.50 1.00 -10.55
N GLU A 312 21.75 0.74 -11.84
CA GLU A 312 23.05 1.07 -12.44
C GLU A 312 22.89 1.95 -13.69
N LYS A 313 22.13 1.50 -14.69
CA LYS A 313 22.09 2.15 -16.01
C LYS A 313 21.50 3.56 -15.92
N PHE A 314 20.55 3.79 -15.02
CA PHE A 314 19.96 5.12 -14.85
C PHE A 314 20.91 6.16 -14.23
N PHE A 315 21.71 5.77 -13.24
CA PHE A 315 22.55 6.71 -12.49
C PHE A 315 23.95 6.91 -13.09
N TYR A 316 24.48 5.87 -13.74
CA TYR A 316 25.87 5.84 -14.20
C TYR A 316 26.00 5.62 -15.71
N GLY A 317 24.91 5.22 -16.37
CA GLY A 317 24.92 4.97 -17.81
C GLY A 317 24.92 6.26 -18.62
N THR A 318 25.74 6.31 -19.68
CA THR A 318 25.50 7.22 -20.81
C THR A 318 24.37 6.63 -21.64
N ALA A 319 23.14 6.68 -21.13
CA ALA A 319 22.01 6.03 -21.78
C ALA A 319 21.86 6.55 -23.21
N ASN A 320 21.84 5.61 -24.16
CA ASN A 320 21.60 5.91 -25.55
C ASN A 320 20.09 6.15 -25.70
N ILE A 321 19.66 7.40 -25.52
CA ILE A 321 18.25 7.80 -25.61
C ILE A 321 17.79 7.58 -27.05
N SER A 322 17.17 6.42 -27.29
CA SER A 322 16.67 6.03 -28.61
C SER A 322 15.38 6.78 -28.96
N ARG A 323 14.58 7.15 -27.94
CA ARG A 323 13.26 7.78 -28.09
C ARG A 323 13.09 8.91 -27.08
N LYS A 324 12.63 10.06 -27.56
CA LYS A 324 12.39 11.23 -26.71
C LYS A 324 10.90 11.38 -26.39
N PHE A 325 10.61 11.78 -25.17
CA PHE A 325 9.29 12.24 -24.78
C PHE A 325 8.98 13.56 -25.52
N PRO A 326 7.72 13.84 -25.91
CA PRO A 326 7.43 15.01 -26.73
C PRO A 326 7.82 16.33 -26.05
N GLU A 327 8.66 17.14 -26.72
CA GLU A 327 9.22 18.41 -26.21
C GLU A 327 8.11 19.38 -25.76
N ILE A 328 6.99 19.40 -26.46
CA ILE A 328 5.84 20.27 -26.13
C ILE A 328 5.35 20.05 -24.69
N PHE A 329 5.36 18.82 -24.18
CA PHE A 329 4.98 18.54 -22.80
C PHE A 329 6.10 18.90 -21.81
N ILE A 330 7.36 18.72 -22.20
CA ILE A 330 8.51 19.12 -21.39
C ILE A 330 8.47 20.64 -21.13
N GLU A 331 8.19 21.41 -22.18
CA GLU A 331 8.05 22.87 -22.11
C GLU A 331 6.79 23.26 -21.33
N PHE A 332 5.63 22.69 -21.66
CA PHE A 332 4.35 23.00 -21.02
C PHE A 332 4.40 22.79 -19.51
N PHE A 333 4.91 21.63 -19.06
CA PHE A 333 5.00 21.31 -17.64
C PHE A 333 6.22 21.92 -16.94
N LYS A 334 7.10 22.62 -17.68
CA LYS A 334 8.33 23.25 -17.20
C LYS A 334 9.28 22.25 -16.52
N VAL A 335 9.48 21.10 -17.14
CA VAL A 335 10.33 20.00 -16.63
C VAL A 335 11.67 19.87 -17.37
N LYS A 336 12.04 20.88 -18.16
CA LYS A 336 13.30 20.93 -18.93
C LYS A 336 14.56 20.57 -18.14
N PRO A 337 14.74 20.97 -16.85
CA PRO A 337 15.89 20.54 -16.06
C PRO A 337 16.01 19.02 -15.87
N TYR A 338 14.93 18.26 -16.08
CA TYR A 338 14.82 16.83 -15.87
C TYR A 338 14.58 16.03 -17.17
N GLU A 339 14.71 16.69 -18.34
CA GLU A 339 14.45 16.11 -19.66
C GLU A 339 15.18 14.78 -19.87
N ASN A 340 16.46 14.70 -19.52
CA ASN A 340 17.24 13.47 -19.71
C ASN A 340 16.67 12.30 -18.91
N GLN A 341 16.31 12.51 -17.64
CA GLN A 341 15.69 11.48 -16.80
C GLN A 341 14.35 11.01 -17.38
N ILE A 342 13.51 11.97 -17.81
CA ILE A 342 12.22 11.69 -18.45
C ILE A 342 12.44 10.84 -19.70
N ASN A 343 13.34 11.26 -20.57
CA ASN A 343 13.66 10.56 -21.81
C ASN A 343 14.23 9.15 -21.59
N MET A 344 15.04 8.96 -20.54
CA MET A 344 15.59 7.64 -20.19
C MET A 344 14.50 6.67 -19.74
N ILE A 345 13.60 7.10 -18.84
CA ILE A 345 12.49 6.26 -18.37
C ILE A 345 11.49 6.02 -19.51
N TYR A 346 11.20 7.03 -20.32
CA TYR A 346 10.33 6.92 -21.49
C TYR A 346 10.88 5.91 -22.52
N SER A 347 12.18 6.02 -22.86
CA SER A 347 12.85 5.07 -23.74
C SER A 347 12.78 3.66 -23.19
N LEU A 348 13.12 3.47 -21.91
CA LEU A 348 13.04 2.17 -21.25
C LEU A 348 11.64 1.55 -21.39
N LEU A 349 10.60 2.28 -20.99
CA LEU A 349 9.23 1.76 -21.00
C LEU A 349 8.81 1.33 -22.40
N ILE A 350 9.20 2.06 -23.43
CA ILE A 350 8.91 1.66 -24.81
C ILE A 350 9.69 0.39 -25.19
N ASP A 351 10.98 0.33 -24.84
CA ASP A 351 11.85 -0.78 -25.22
C ASP A 351 11.47 -2.09 -24.52
N ILE A 352 10.90 -2.03 -23.30
CA ILE A 352 10.50 -3.22 -22.55
C ILE A 352 9.06 -3.69 -22.79
N SER A 353 8.18 -2.83 -23.33
CA SER A 353 6.74 -3.14 -23.45
C SER A 353 6.35 -3.64 -24.84
N LYS A 354 5.24 -4.40 -24.94
CA LYS A 354 4.61 -4.75 -26.22
C LYS A 354 4.10 -3.50 -26.92
N SER A 355 4.15 -3.51 -28.26
CA SER A 355 3.81 -2.34 -29.09
C SER A 355 2.39 -1.81 -28.88
N GLU A 356 1.43 -2.68 -28.56
CA GLU A 356 0.04 -2.31 -28.26
C GLU A 356 -0.10 -1.39 -27.02
N PHE A 357 0.88 -1.40 -26.11
CA PHE A 357 0.89 -0.54 -24.92
C PHE A 357 1.58 0.81 -25.12
N HIS A 358 2.31 1.01 -26.23
CA HIS A 358 3.12 2.22 -26.44
C HIS A 358 2.29 3.50 -26.41
N GLN A 359 1.04 3.44 -26.88
CA GLN A 359 0.10 4.58 -26.87
C GLN A 359 -0.25 5.07 -25.46
N TYR A 360 -0.10 4.24 -24.42
CA TYR A 360 -0.44 4.62 -23.04
C TYR A 360 0.73 5.29 -22.32
N ILE A 361 1.98 5.06 -22.74
CA ILE A 361 3.18 5.59 -22.06
C ILE A 361 3.14 7.13 -21.95
N PRO A 362 2.82 7.89 -23.02
CA PRO A 362 2.74 9.35 -22.89
C PRO A 362 1.65 9.82 -21.92
N ILE A 363 0.53 9.10 -21.87
CA ILE A 363 -0.58 9.39 -20.97
C ILE A 363 -0.13 9.23 -19.51
N VAL A 364 0.54 8.12 -19.18
CA VAL A 364 1.08 7.88 -17.85
C VAL A 364 2.06 8.99 -17.44
N PHE A 365 2.93 9.41 -18.36
CA PHE A 365 3.87 10.50 -18.10
C PHE A 365 3.18 11.82 -17.78
N ILE A 366 2.09 12.14 -18.50
CA ILE A 366 1.29 13.35 -18.23
C ILE A 366 0.63 13.26 -16.85
N LEU A 367 0.03 12.10 -16.53
CA LEU A 367 -0.60 11.86 -15.23
C LEU A 367 0.40 11.99 -14.07
N LYS A 368 1.65 11.60 -14.29
CA LYS A 368 2.71 11.52 -13.27
C LYS A 368 3.79 12.59 -13.41
N ILE A 369 3.53 13.65 -14.20
CA ILE A 369 4.56 14.60 -14.60
C ILE A 369 5.21 15.35 -13.43
N PHE A 370 4.50 15.51 -12.32
CA PHE A 370 5.00 16.19 -11.13
C PHE A 370 6.06 15.39 -10.39
N PHE A 371 6.03 14.05 -10.45
CA PHE A 371 7.12 13.24 -9.92
C PHE A 371 8.44 13.58 -10.63
N PHE A 372 8.39 13.71 -11.96
CA PHE A 372 9.55 14.03 -12.79
C PHE A 372 10.07 15.46 -12.62
N LYS A 373 9.47 16.28 -11.75
CA LYS A 373 10.01 17.59 -11.34
C LYS A 373 11.08 17.51 -10.24
N LYS A 374 11.52 16.30 -9.88
CA LYS A 374 12.53 16.06 -8.86
C LYS A 374 13.52 15.03 -9.38
N VAL A 375 14.81 15.26 -9.13
CA VAL A 375 15.83 14.22 -9.38
C VAL A 375 15.62 13.11 -8.35
N THR A 376 15.41 11.88 -8.82
CA THR A 376 15.56 10.72 -7.94
C THR A 376 17.03 10.36 -7.85
N SER A 377 17.53 10.09 -6.64
CA SER A 377 18.88 9.59 -6.38
C SER A 377 18.86 8.22 -5.69
N ASN A 378 17.67 7.60 -5.62
CA ASN A 378 17.42 6.33 -4.95
C ASN A 378 16.88 5.31 -5.97
N SER A 379 17.59 4.19 -6.12
CA SER A 379 17.25 3.10 -7.04
C SER A 379 15.92 2.42 -6.71
N GLU A 380 15.61 2.24 -5.42
CA GLU A 380 14.35 1.62 -4.96
C GLU A 380 13.15 2.50 -5.31
N ILE A 381 13.28 3.82 -5.13
CA ILE A 381 12.23 4.78 -5.52
C ILE A 381 12.04 4.77 -7.04
N LEU A 382 13.15 4.76 -7.80
CA LEU A 382 13.08 4.69 -9.25
C LEU A 382 12.42 3.41 -9.75
N LEU A 383 12.76 2.25 -9.15
CA LEU A 383 12.16 0.98 -9.49
C LEU A 383 10.64 1.01 -9.28
N ARG A 384 10.17 1.55 -8.14
CA ARG A 384 8.72 1.71 -7.87
C ARG A 384 8.02 2.56 -8.91
N VAL A 385 8.61 3.70 -9.27
CA VAL A 385 8.09 4.59 -10.31
C VAL A 385 7.93 3.86 -11.64
N ILE A 386 8.91 3.06 -12.03
CA ILE A 386 8.83 2.27 -13.26
C ILE A 386 7.69 1.25 -13.17
N LEU A 387 7.58 0.52 -12.06
CA LEU A 387 6.56 -0.50 -11.86
C LEU A 387 5.14 0.08 -11.79
N GLU A 388 4.99 1.23 -11.17
CA GLU A 388 3.72 1.96 -11.12
C GLU A 388 3.34 2.51 -12.49
N CYS A 389 4.29 3.04 -13.26
CA CYS A 389 4.04 3.42 -14.66
C CYS A 389 3.51 2.24 -15.48
N ILE A 390 4.12 1.05 -15.32
CA ILE A 390 3.67 -0.19 -15.99
C ILE A 390 2.27 -0.60 -15.50
N PHE A 391 1.99 -0.48 -14.21
CA PHE A 391 0.67 -0.74 -13.65
C PHE A 391 -0.39 0.21 -14.25
N TYR A 392 -0.09 1.50 -14.37
CA TYR A 392 -0.97 2.48 -15.00
C TYR A 392 -1.21 2.15 -16.48
N MET A 393 -0.19 1.71 -17.22
CA MET A 393 -0.36 1.24 -18.60
C MET A 393 -1.34 0.06 -18.65
N HIS A 394 -1.25 -0.87 -17.70
CA HIS A 394 -2.19 -1.99 -17.59
C HIS A 394 -3.62 -1.50 -17.35
N ILE A 395 -3.86 -0.63 -16.37
CA ILE A 395 -5.21 -0.09 -16.10
C ILE A 395 -5.79 0.65 -17.32
N LEU A 396 -5.01 1.53 -17.94
CA LEU A 396 -5.45 2.28 -19.12
C LEU A 396 -5.77 1.37 -20.31
N SER A 397 -5.05 0.25 -20.45
CA SER A 397 -5.30 -0.71 -21.51
C SER A 397 -6.61 -1.49 -21.33
N THR A 398 -6.89 -1.94 -20.10
CA THR A 398 -8.10 -2.69 -19.77
C THR A 398 -9.34 -1.80 -19.88
N GLU A 399 -9.23 -0.55 -19.46
CA GLU A 399 -10.36 0.38 -19.36
C GLU A 399 -10.46 1.37 -20.52
N ARG A 400 -9.83 1.07 -21.67
CA ARG A 400 -9.77 1.99 -22.82
C ARG A 400 -11.14 2.57 -23.22
N ASN A 401 -12.20 1.78 -23.10
CA ASN A 401 -13.56 2.18 -23.47
C ASN A 401 -14.34 2.88 -22.35
N ASN A 402 -13.85 2.84 -21.11
CA ASN A 402 -14.48 3.41 -19.92
C ASN A 402 -13.73 4.67 -19.40
N CYS A 403 -12.54 4.95 -19.92
CA CYS A 403 -11.77 6.17 -19.69
C CYS A 403 -12.41 7.34 -20.45
N ASN A 404 -13.28 8.12 -19.79
CA ASN A 404 -14.01 9.18 -20.48
C ASN A 404 -13.24 10.51 -20.56
N ILE A 405 -12.46 10.90 -19.53
CA ILE A 405 -11.79 12.20 -19.46
C ILE A 405 -10.55 12.12 -18.54
N PHE A 406 -9.39 12.60 -18.97
CA PHE A 406 -8.33 13.02 -18.04
C PHE A 406 -8.76 14.38 -17.50
N SER A 407 -9.15 14.49 -16.22
CA SER A 407 -9.47 15.81 -15.65
C SER A 407 -8.23 16.34 -14.93
N PRO A 408 -7.58 17.40 -15.45
CA PRO A 408 -6.73 18.23 -14.62
C PRO A 408 -7.60 18.85 -13.53
N ARG A 409 -7.10 18.97 -12.30
CA ARG A 409 -7.72 19.89 -11.32
C ARG A 409 -7.93 21.25 -12.01
N LYS A 410 -9.14 21.82 -11.91
CA LYS A 410 -9.66 23.07 -12.52
C LYS A 410 -8.62 24.17 -12.81
N ALA A 411 -7.63 24.37 -11.93
CA ALA A 411 -6.52 25.31 -12.11
C ALA A 411 -5.61 25.05 -13.34
N TYR A 412 -5.60 23.84 -13.90
CA TYR A 412 -4.85 23.48 -15.11
C TYR A 412 -5.72 23.46 -16.38
N GLU A 413 -7.03 23.22 -16.27
CA GLU A 413 -7.96 23.26 -17.41
C GLU A 413 -7.95 24.63 -18.09
N ASP A 414 -7.94 25.73 -17.31
CA ASP A 414 -7.87 27.09 -17.83
C ASP A 414 -6.58 27.39 -18.63
N LYS A 415 -5.50 26.62 -18.41
CA LYS A 415 -4.22 26.74 -19.13
C LYS A 415 -4.05 25.75 -20.28
N LEU A 416 -4.74 24.61 -20.22
CA LEU A 416 -4.68 23.57 -21.27
C LEU A 416 -5.64 23.88 -22.42
N PHE A 417 -6.79 24.51 -22.17
CA PHE A 417 -7.80 24.86 -23.17
C PHE A 417 -7.74 26.33 -23.65
N SER A 418 -6.71 27.08 -23.26
CA SER A 418 -6.37 28.41 -23.80
C SER A 418 -5.22 28.39 -24.80
N LEU A 419 -4.75 27.18 -25.15
CA LEU A 419 -3.94 26.85 -26.32
C LEU A 419 -4.83 26.16 -27.35
#